data_AF-A0A957BDK1-F1
#
_entry.id   AF-A0A957BDK1-F1
#
_cell.length_a   1.000
_cell.length_b   1.000
_cell.length_c   1.000
_cell.angle_alpha   90.00
_cell.angle_beta   90.00
_cell.angle_gamma   90.00
#
_symmetry.space_group_name_H-M   'P 1'
#
loop_
_entity.id
_entity.type
_entity.pdbx_description
1 polymer ?
#
loop_
_entity_poly.entity_id
_entity_poly.type
_entity_poly.pdbx_seq_one_letter_code
_entity_poly.pdbx_strand_id
1 'polypeptide(L)'
;MAQQQPPVEPSRITQQFFTVVQISPNSLFDRVLVPILLMLGVMFTATRVLAGDWLAAAVSVVPLVLLVTLAAFRPLQLRLLGRRFDRNHAIYLTFFWVYAQLWLWLVRLLSSAEPVGKNSQFYYVFFLLFIAVTFRALLTLFALTGPGYAVFFSRIPTWEQVMVALNEFIAAGLLAYIGGSELARILQPDVFTLRAEPIYTGSLLLMFAAYYLIIQMMWIQTWNDWLAQNHVWVRLVRLLSPIGVVIVSLVIVRHFTHLSDTRTADLLGTANLNQTILALSPIIWLMAFLLALMVFSGSRGLRQRLLPDELLERLPERLSKILGTISDMDMLLLAMLMMTSIPVQLFLFDDGARGVLDVLREQIAQNALIDTSEQALALIFALPFYLVAVGLLALYASVMANPKLAAKDRDALVDKLPIGLLIIFIIALYLCAIPFTQVLTEGRLPQLPQELGRLLAFDVLIPLILLYAHYYALVRLPYGIGQSRWREQYSRQLERDLHEVDRQLEVLGGKIKSAEYIWQNRRNWQANQDERFNMLFDLIDHNGERDRLNMARLHMVDERQRLAEVSEAPVSLAIASLPSRIVTYGIPLLLAFKIYEWAIVNDGLREVANNPNIGVIEFFQTILEQTQF
;
A
#
# COMPACT_ATOMS: atom_id res chain seq x y z
N MET A 1 -8.44 5.63 72.81
CA MET A 1 -8.91 6.24 71.55
C MET A 1 -7.89 5.94 70.47
N ALA A 2 -8.07 4.83 69.75
CA ALA A 2 -7.25 4.50 68.59
C ALA A 2 -7.98 5.01 67.34
N GLN A 3 -7.40 5.99 66.65
CA GLN A 3 -7.90 6.44 65.35
C GLN A 3 -7.70 5.30 64.35
N GLN A 4 -8.81 4.69 63.92
CA GLN A 4 -8.83 3.83 62.75
C GLN A 4 -8.51 4.67 61.52
N GLN A 5 -7.37 4.40 60.89
CA GLN A 5 -7.14 4.85 59.52
C GLN A 5 -8.20 4.21 58.61
N PRO A 6 -8.86 4.98 57.73
CA PRO A 6 -9.85 4.41 56.82
C PRO A 6 -9.17 3.44 55.85
N PRO A 7 -9.87 2.36 55.43
CA PRO A 7 -9.34 1.41 54.47
C PRO A 7 -9.04 2.13 53.15
N VAL A 8 -7.82 1.97 52.65
CA VAL A 8 -7.41 2.47 51.34
C VAL A 8 -8.14 1.64 50.28
N GLU A 9 -9.15 2.22 49.64
CA GLU A 9 -9.87 1.57 48.53
C GLU A 9 -8.89 1.28 47.36
N PRO A 10 -8.75 0.02 46.92
CA PRO A 10 -7.82 -0.36 45.85
C PRO A 10 -8.17 0.27 44.48
N SER A 11 -9.42 0.70 44.29
CA SER A 11 -9.88 1.44 43.11
C SER A 11 -9.29 2.86 43.02
N ARG A 12 -8.93 3.47 44.15
CA ARG A 12 -8.43 4.85 44.20
C ARG A 12 -6.98 4.95 43.70
N ILE A 13 -6.14 3.98 44.06
CA ILE A 13 -4.72 3.96 43.65
C ILE A 13 -4.58 3.71 42.14
N THR A 14 -5.35 2.76 41.60
CA THR A 14 -5.35 2.45 40.17
C THR A 14 -5.86 3.64 39.36
N GLN A 15 -6.97 4.26 39.78
CA GLN A 15 -7.48 5.47 39.12
C GLN A 15 -6.51 6.65 39.21
N GLN A 16 -5.87 6.88 40.37
CA GLN A 16 -4.86 7.93 40.54
C GLN A 16 -3.62 7.70 39.67
N PHE A 17 -3.12 6.47 39.60
CA PHE A 17 -1.99 6.11 38.73
C PHE A 17 -2.34 6.33 37.24
N PHE A 18 -3.53 5.89 36.80
CA PHE A 18 -3.99 6.14 35.44
C PHE A 18 -4.16 7.62 35.14
N THR A 19 -4.61 8.45 36.09
CA THR A 19 -4.69 9.91 35.87
C THR A 19 -3.33 10.61 35.80
N VAL A 20 -2.30 10.07 36.47
CA VAL A 20 -0.94 10.65 36.47
C VAL A 20 -0.17 10.31 35.19
N VAL A 21 -0.48 9.18 34.57
CA VAL A 21 0.27 8.60 33.43
C VAL A 21 -0.35 8.96 32.07
N GLN A 22 -1.45 9.72 32.04
CA GLN A 22 -2.11 10.15 30.82
C GLN A 22 -1.42 11.35 30.15
N ILE A 23 -1.23 11.27 28.83
CA ILE A 23 -0.59 12.33 28.02
C ILE A 23 -1.52 13.53 27.85
N SER A 24 -2.80 13.28 27.56
CA SER A 24 -3.81 14.32 27.40
C SER A 24 -5.21 13.78 27.68
N PRO A 25 -6.08 14.53 28.36
CA PRO A 25 -7.47 14.14 28.57
C PRO A 25 -8.33 14.31 27.32
N ASN A 26 -7.88 14.95 26.24
CA ASN A 26 -8.79 15.32 25.15
C ASN A 26 -8.99 14.24 24.08
N SER A 27 -8.15 13.20 24.04
CA SER A 27 -8.33 12.10 23.08
C SER A 27 -8.29 10.73 23.78
N LEU A 28 -9.20 9.83 23.37
CA LEU A 28 -9.24 8.46 23.91
C LEU A 28 -7.92 7.71 23.68
N PHE A 29 -7.27 7.95 22.54
CA PHE A 29 -5.97 7.35 22.24
C PHE A 29 -4.87 7.80 23.21
N ASP A 30 -4.78 9.09 23.52
CA ASP A 30 -3.79 9.63 24.47
C ASP A 30 -3.98 9.13 25.89
N ARG A 31 -5.23 8.87 26.25
CA ARG A 31 -5.58 8.39 27.59
C ARG A 31 -5.09 6.95 27.82
N VAL A 32 -5.02 6.15 26.75
CA VAL A 32 -4.83 4.70 26.85
C VAL A 32 -3.44 4.27 26.36
N LEU A 33 -2.74 5.09 25.56
CA LEU A 33 -1.42 4.77 24.99
C LEU A 33 -0.39 4.34 26.04
N VAL A 34 -0.09 5.19 27.03
CA VAL A 34 0.93 4.89 28.06
C VAL A 34 0.51 3.72 28.96
N PRO A 35 -0.75 3.63 29.43
CA PRO A 35 -1.26 2.43 30.09
C PRO A 35 -1.05 1.12 29.33
N ILE A 36 -1.35 1.09 28.02
CA ILE A 36 -1.15 -0.09 27.18
C ILE A 36 0.34 -0.42 27.08
N LEU A 37 1.20 0.57 26.81
CA LEU A 37 2.64 0.34 26.69
C LEU A 37 3.24 -0.20 28.00
N LEU A 38 2.79 0.31 29.15
CA LEU A 38 3.19 -0.22 30.46
C LEU A 38 2.70 -1.65 30.66
N MET A 39 1.45 -1.94 30.33
CA MET A 39 0.90 -3.29 30.45
C MET A 39 1.67 -4.29 29.57
N LEU A 40 1.93 -3.94 28.32
CA LEU A 40 2.71 -4.76 27.39
C LEU A 40 4.14 -4.95 27.89
N GLY A 41 4.79 -3.89 28.37
CA GLY A 41 6.13 -3.97 28.94
C GLY A 41 6.20 -4.88 30.15
N VAL A 42 5.30 -4.70 31.12
CA VAL A 42 5.26 -5.53 32.33
C VAL A 42 4.98 -6.99 31.98
N MET A 43 4.04 -7.26 31.07
CA MET A 43 3.76 -8.63 30.62
C MET A 43 4.99 -9.25 29.94
N PHE A 44 5.66 -8.52 29.04
CA PHE A 44 6.86 -9.01 28.38
C PHE A 44 7.99 -9.28 29.40
N THR A 45 8.28 -8.34 30.29
CA THR A 45 9.29 -8.54 31.35
C THR A 45 8.95 -9.74 32.24
N ALA A 46 7.68 -9.88 32.64
CA ALA A 46 7.22 -11.03 33.43
C ALA A 46 7.44 -12.35 32.68
N THR A 47 7.14 -12.44 31.38
CA THR A 47 7.41 -13.65 30.60
C THR A 47 8.90 -13.99 30.54
N ARG A 48 9.80 -12.99 30.47
CA ARG A 48 11.25 -13.20 30.46
C ARG A 48 11.77 -13.68 31.82
N VAL A 49 11.26 -13.11 32.91
CA VAL A 49 11.56 -13.56 34.27
C VAL A 49 11.08 -15.01 34.49
N LEU A 50 9.87 -15.34 34.06
CA LEU A 50 9.32 -16.69 34.15
C LEU A 50 10.12 -17.70 33.31
N ALA A 51 10.65 -17.27 32.16
CA ALA A 51 11.54 -18.07 31.33
C ALA A 51 12.98 -18.19 31.89
N GLY A 52 13.30 -17.56 33.03
CA GLY A 52 14.64 -17.57 33.63
C GLY A 52 15.67 -16.68 32.92
N ASP A 53 15.24 -15.84 31.98
CA ASP A 53 16.11 -14.95 31.21
C ASP A 53 16.28 -13.59 31.90
N TRP A 54 17.13 -13.57 32.93
CA TRP A 54 17.40 -12.39 33.75
C TRP A 54 17.98 -11.21 32.98
N LEU A 55 18.77 -11.50 31.95
CA LEU A 55 19.46 -10.48 31.17
C LEU A 55 18.49 -9.78 30.20
N ALA A 56 17.58 -10.51 29.56
CA ALA A 56 16.48 -9.90 28.80
C ALA A 56 15.50 -9.13 29.71
N ALA A 57 15.21 -9.67 30.90
CA ALA A 57 14.40 -8.99 31.89
C ALA A 57 15.03 -7.64 32.28
N ALA A 58 16.31 -7.60 32.64
CA ALA A 58 17.02 -6.37 33.00
C ALA A 58 16.98 -5.31 31.88
N VAL A 59 17.27 -5.71 30.64
CA VAL A 59 17.22 -4.81 29.47
C VAL A 59 15.79 -4.29 29.23
N SER A 60 14.77 -5.10 29.47
CA SER A 60 13.36 -4.67 29.32
C SER A 60 12.87 -3.72 30.42
N VAL A 61 13.45 -3.78 31.62
CA VAL A 61 13.09 -2.91 32.76
C VAL A 61 13.55 -1.47 32.52
N VAL A 62 14.70 -1.25 31.88
CA VAL A 62 15.24 0.10 31.61
C VAL A 62 14.24 1.02 30.87
N PRO A 63 13.65 0.64 29.72
CA PRO A 63 12.66 1.47 29.04
C PRO A 63 11.36 1.62 29.82
N LEU A 64 10.93 0.61 30.60
CA LEU A 64 9.77 0.71 31.49
C LEU A 64 9.97 1.77 32.57
N VAL A 65 11.13 1.77 33.22
CA VAL A 65 11.51 2.78 34.23
C VAL A 65 11.57 4.16 33.59
N LEU A 66 12.16 4.28 32.39
CA LEU A 66 12.16 5.54 31.64
C LEU A 66 10.73 6.00 31.31
N LEU A 67 9.81 5.10 30.93
CA LEU A 67 8.42 5.45 30.61
C LEU A 67 7.71 6.01 31.84
N VAL A 68 7.78 5.31 32.97
CA VAL A 68 7.14 5.74 34.23
C VAL A 68 7.75 7.04 34.72
N THR A 69 9.07 7.16 34.71
CA THR A 69 9.76 8.35 35.22
C THR A 69 9.49 9.58 34.34
N LEU A 70 9.55 9.44 33.02
CA LEU A 70 9.26 10.53 32.09
C LEU A 70 7.77 10.90 32.08
N ALA A 71 6.85 9.95 32.25
CA ALA A 71 5.42 10.24 32.31
C ALA A 71 5.00 10.92 33.63
N ALA A 72 5.55 10.47 34.77
CA ALA A 72 5.11 10.93 36.09
C ALA A 72 5.83 12.20 36.60
N PHE A 73 7.12 12.40 36.28
CA PHE A 73 7.93 13.47 36.87
C PHE A 73 8.08 14.69 35.96
N ARG A 74 7.20 15.69 36.14
CA ARG A 74 7.25 17.00 35.45
C ARG A 74 8.61 17.74 35.47
N PRO A 75 9.38 17.81 36.57
CA PRO A 75 10.66 18.52 36.56
C PRO A 75 11.69 17.83 35.66
N LEU A 76 11.60 16.50 35.52
CA LEU A 76 12.48 15.71 34.68
C LEU A 76 12.10 15.85 33.19
N GLN A 77 10.81 15.99 32.88
CA GLN A 77 10.33 16.36 31.54
C GLN A 77 10.93 17.71 31.08
N LEU A 78 10.85 18.75 31.92
CA LEU A 78 11.36 20.07 31.56
C LEU A 78 12.89 20.13 31.41
N ARG A 79 13.64 19.32 32.18
CA ARG A 79 15.11 19.29 32.10
C ARG A 79 15.65 18.44 30.96
N LEU A 80 15.09 17.23 30.74
CA LEU A 80 15.61 16.30 29.73
C LEU A 80 14.91 16.46 28.38
N LEU A 81 13.57 16.54 28.38
CA LEU A 81 12.77 16.64 27.15
C LEU A 81 12.63 18.09 26.66
N GLY A 82 12.87 19.07 27.54
CA GLY A 82 12.64 20.51 27.25
C GLY A 82 11.17 20.91 27.12
N ARG A 83 10.25 19.95 27.26
CA ARG A 83 8.80 20.13 27.08
C ARG A 83 8.02 19.00 27.77
N ARG A 84 6.69 19.10 27.78
CA ARG A 84 5.82 18.06 28.36
C ARG A 84 5.92 16.77 27.54
N PHE A 85 5.83 15.64 28.23
CA PHE A 85 5.78 14.32 27.60
C PHE A 85 4.57 14.25 26.64
N ASP A 86 4.80 13.75 25.43
CA ASP A 86 3.83 13.72 24.33
C ASP A 86 3.80 12.33 23.67
N ARG A 87 2.91 12.15 22.68
CA ARG A 87 2.78 10.89 21.93
C ARG A 87 4.09 10.43 21.29
N ASN A 88 4.87 11.37 20.78
CA ASN A 88 6.07 11.08 20.00
C ASN A 88 7.19 10.60 20.92
N HIS A 89 7.33 11.15 22.13
CA HIS A 89 8.24 10.60 23.13
C HIS A 89 7.87 9.15 23.51
N ALA A 90 6.57 8.83 23.65
CA ALA A 90 6.14 7.47 23.95
C ALA A 90 6.51 6.49 22.81
N ILE A 91 6.44 6.94 21.56
CA ILE A 91 6.82 6.13 20.39
C ILE A 91 8.33 5.96 20.30
N TYR A 92 9.13 7.01 20.46
CA TYR A 92 10.59 6.89 20.49
C TYR A 92 11.07 5.98 21.61
N LEU A 93 10.40 5.99 22.76
CA LEU A 93 10.70 5.06 23.83
C LEU A 93 10.32 3.61 23.49
N THR A 94 9.22 3.42 22.76
CA THR A 94 8.82 2.10 22.23
C THR A 94 9.86 1.59 21.21
N PHE A 95 10.33 2.45 20.31
CA PHE A 95 11.42 2.10 19.39
C PHE A 95 12.70 1.77 20.14
N PHE A 96 13.09 2.57 21.12
CA PHE A 96 14.24 2.27 21.97
C PHE A 96 14.09 0.90 22.65
N TRP A 97 12.90 0.58 23.15
CA TRP A 97 12.64 -0.73 23.75
C TRP A 97 12.82 -1.87 22.75
N VAL A 98 12.24 -1.76 21.54
CA VAL A 98 12.41 -2.77 20.48
C VAL A 98 13.87 -2.92 20.06
N TYR A 99 14.57 -1.81 19.82
CA TYR A 99 15.98 -1.84 19.44
C TYR A 99 16.88 -2.39 20.55
N ALA A 100 16.57 -2.14 21.83
CA ALA A 100 17.30 -2.72 22.95
C ALA A 100 17.13 -4.25 23.02
N GLN A 101 15.94 -4.78 22.71
CA GLN A 101 15.71 -6.22 22.62
C GLN A 101 16.43 -6.83 21.40
N LEU A 102 16.38 -6.17 20.24
CA LEU A 102 17.12 -6.59 19.04
C LEU A 102 18.63 -6.58 19.27
N TRP A 103 19.14 -5.55 19.94
CA TRP A 103 20.55 -5.44 20.32
C TRP A 103 20.98 -6.64 21.16
N LEU A 104 20.16 -7.00 22.15
CA LEU A 104 20.42 -8.15 23.01
C LEU A 104 20.44 -9.47 22.25
N TRP A 105 19.47 -9.64 21.35
CA TRP A 105 19.38 -10.82 20.50
C TRP A 105 20.61 -10.94 19.59
N LEU A 106 21.06 -9.83 18.98
CA LEU A 106 22.27 -9.79 18.15
C LEU A 106 23.55 -10.09 18.94
N VAL A 107 23.67 -9.60 20.18
CA VAL A 107 24.82 -9.93 21.05
C VAL A 107 24.89 -11.44 21.31
N ARG A 108 23.73 -12.08 21.56
CA ARG A 108 23.67 -13.54 21.75
C ARG A 108 24.05 -14.28 20.48
N LEU A 109 23.53 -13.87 19.33
CA LEU A 109 23.89 -14.48 18.04
C LEU A 109 25.37 -14.32 17.71
N LEU A 110 25.93 -13.13 17.93
CA LEU A 110 27.37 -12.88 17.73
C LEU A 110 28.23 -13.74 18.67
N SER A 111 27.76 -14.02 19.88
CA SER A 111 28.49 -14.88 20.82
C SER A 111 28.49 -16.36 20.43
N SER A 112 27.49 -16.79 19.64
CA SER A 112 27.38 -18.17 19.14
C SER A 112 27.93 -18.36 17.73
N ALA A 113 28.06 -17.28 16.94
CA ALA A 113 28.54 -17.36 15.57
C ALA A 113 30.06 -17.46 15.50
N GLU A 114 30.58 -18.37 14.67
CA GLU A 114 32.01 -18.56 14.48
C GLU A 114 32.59 -17.42 13.63
N PRO A 115 33.65 -16.72 14.06
CA PRO A 115 34.23 -15.61 13.29
C PRO A 115 35.10 -16.08 12.12
N VAL A 116 35.47 -17.36 12.05
CA VAL A 116 36.37 -17.94 11.02
C VAL A 116 35.79 -19.24 10.48
N GLY A 117 35.95 -19.49 9.18
CA GLY A 117 35.47 -20.71 8.51
C GLY A 117 34.26 -20.46 7.62
N LYS A 118 33.69 -21.52 7.04
CA LYS A 118 32.60 -21.40 6.04
C LYS A 118 31.33 -20.74 6.60
N ASN A 119 31.10 -20.87 7.91
CA ASN A 119 29.94 -20.28 8.59
C ASN A 119 30.19 -18.84 9.08
N SER A 120 31.40 -18.30 8.86
CA SER A 120 31.76 -16.94 9.33
C SER A 120 31.00 -15.81 8.64
N GLN A 121 30.36 -16.09 7.49
CA GLN A 121 29.50 -15.14 6.81
C GLN A 121 28.43 -14.55 7.74
N PHE A 122 27.76 -15.39 8.52
CA PHE A 122 26.71 -14.94 9.45
C PHE A 122 27.26 -14.05 10.57
N TYR A 123 28.48 -14.30 11.05
CA TYR A 123 29.14 -13.45 12.03
C TYR A 123 29.29 -12.01 11.52
N TYR A 124 29.80 -11.82 10.29
CA TYR A 124 29.95 -10.48 9.72
C TYR A 124 28.62 -9.79 9.40
N VAL A 125 27.60 -10.55 9.00
CA VAL A 125 26.23 -10.03 8.81
C VAL A 125 25.64 -9.52 10.13
N PHE A 126 25.68 -10.35 11.18
CA PHE A 126 25.18 -9.95 12.51
C PHE A 126 26.00 -8.79 13.10
N PHE A 127 27.29 -8.71 12.79
CA PHE A 127 28.14 -7.62 13.25
C PHE A 127 27.74 -6.26 12.64
N LEU A 128 27.48 -6.21 11.33
CA LEU A 128 26.98 -5.00 10.68
C LEU A 128 25.59 -4.61 11.18
N LEU A 129 24.70 -5.59 11.37
CA LEU A 129 23.39 -5.36 12.00
C LEU A 129 23.52 -4.82 13.42
N PHE A 130 24.45 -5.35 14.21
CA PHE A 130 24.72 -4.89 15.56
C PHE A 130 25.15 -3.43 15.59
N ILE A 131 26.02 -3.01 14.66
CA ILE A 131 26.42 -1.59 14.52
C ILE A 131 25.20 -0.73 14.18
N ALA A 132 24.39 -1.13 13.18
CA ALA A 132 23.22 -0.37 12.76
C ALA A 132 22.18 -0.23 13.89
N VAL A 133 21.87 -1.33 14.59
CA VAL A 133 20.94 -1.36 15.73
C VAL A 133 21.46 -0.54 16.91
N THR A 134 22.76 -0.61 17.21
CA THR A 134 23.38 0.19 18.28
C THR A 134 23.30 1.68 17.95
N PHE A 135 23.70 2.07 16.74
CA PHE A 135 23.60 3.44 16.26
C PHE A 135 22.16 3.95 16.38
N ARG A 136 21.19 3.14 15.95
CA ARG A 136 19.78 3.49 16.01
C ARG A 136 19.24 3.61 17.44
N ALA A 137 19.56 2.68 18.33
CA ALA A 137 19.18 2.76 19.73
C ALA A 137 19.66 4.07 20.37
N LEU A 138 20.90 4.46 20.10
CA LEU A 138 21.47 5.73 20.57
C LEU A 138 20.74 6.94 19.97
N LEU A 139 20.44 6.92 18.67
CA LEU A 139 19.66 7.99 18.05
C LEU A 139 18.25 8.11 18.63
N THR A 140 17.56 7.01 18.93
CA THR A 140 16.23 7.05 19.55
C THR A 140 16.26 7.65 20.97
N LEU A 141 17.32 7.38 21.74
CA LEU A 141 17.55 8.03 23.04
C LEU A 141 17.85 9.52 22.88
N PHE A 142 18.67 9.88 21.90
CA PHE A 142 18.96 11.28 21.61
C PHE A 142 17.70 12.04 21.17
N ALA A 143 16.83 11.43 20.37
CA ALA A 143 15.56 12.01 19.92
C ALA A 143 14.57 12.30 21.07
N LEU A 144 14.73 11.65 22.23
CA LEU A 144 13.96 11.99 23.44
C LEU A 144 14.42 13.32 24.05
N THR A 145 15.68 13.72 23.85
CA THR A 145 16.21 14.95 24.45
C THR A 145 15.67 16.20 23.76
N GLY A 146 15.61 17.34 24.47
CA GLY A 146 15.20 18.63 23.90
C GLY A 146 15.87 18.99 22.56
N PRO A 147 17.21 18.96 22.43
CA PRO A 147 17.89 19.26 21.16
C PRO A 147 17.63 18.20 20.08
N GLY A 148 17.63 16.91 20.45
CA GLY A 148 17.36 15.84 19.49
C GLY A 148 15.94 15.92 18.94
N TYR A 149 14.95 16.21 19.78
CA TYR A 149 13.56 16.37 19.35
C TYR A 149 13.37 17.49 18.31
N ALA A 150 14.16 18.57 18.39
CA ALA A 150 14.09 19.68 17.44
C ALA A 150 14.64 19.32 16.05
N VAL A 151 15.59 18.37 15.97
CA VAL A 151 16.25 17.93 14.73
C VAL A 151 15.53 16.73 14.12
N PHE A 152 15.08 15.80 14.96
CA PHE A 152 14.45 14.55 14.52
C PHE A 152 13.01 14.74 14.07
N PHE A 153 12.59 13.81 13.22
CA PHE A 153 11.31 13.70 12.54
C PHE A 153 10.13 13.44 13.49
N SER A 154 9.85 14.45 14.31
CA SER A 154 9.05 14.34 15.51
C SER A 154 7.75 15.14 15.44
N ARG A 155 7.50 15.84 14.32
CA ARG A 155 6.29 16.64 14.08
C ARG A 155 5.27 15.96 13.17
N ILE A 156 5.57 14.75 12.76
CA ILE A 156 4.82 14.00 11.74
C ILE A 156 3.98 12.87 12.33
N PRO A 157 2.99 12.36 11.58
CA PRO A 157 2.08 11.33 12.05
C PRO A 157 2.81 10.08 12.55
N THR A 158 2.33 9.52 13.66
CA THR A 158 2.95 8.38 14.34
C THR A 158 3.09 7.14 13.46
N TRP A 159 2.20 6.95 12.48
CA TRP A 159 2.25 5.81 11.56
C TRP A 159 3.39 5.92 10.55
N GLU A 160 3.74 7.14 10.12
CA GLU A 160 4.85 7.39 9.19
C GLU A 160 6.19 7.11 9.91
N GLN A 161 6.31 7.49 11.19
CA GLN A 161 7.49 7.13 12.02
C GLN A 161 7.69 5.60 12.09
N VAL A 162 6.60 4.84 12.22
CA VAL A 162 6.64 3.37 12.25
C VAL A 162 7.04 2.81 10.88
N MET A 163 6.49 3.35 9.79
CA MET A 163 6.84 2.93 8.43
C MET A 163 8.31 3.17 8.12
N VAL A 164 8.85 4.33 8.49
CA VAL A 164 10.28 4.65 8.32
C VAL A 164 11.15 3.71 9.17
N ALA A 165 10.77 3.44 10.42
CA ALA A 165 11.51 2.52 11.29
C ALA A 165 11.54 1.08 10.74
N LEU A 166 10.43 0.60 10.18
CA LEU A 166 10.38 -0.72 9.54
C LEU A 166 11.25 -0.77 8.27
N ASN A 167 11.15 0.24 7.41
CA ASN A 167 11.98 0.34 6.20
C ASN A 167 13.48 0.47 6.56
N GLU A 168 13.82 1.16 7.65
CA GLU A 168 15.20 1.27 8.14
C GLU A 168 15.76 -0.09 8.56
N PHE A 169 15.00 -0.86 9.33
CA PHE A 169 15.41 -2.20 9.75
C PHE A 169 15.64 -3.12 8.56
N ILE A 170 14.76 -3.07 7.56
CA ILE A 170 14.91 -3.82 6.31
C ILE A 170 16.14 -3.35 5.54
N ALA A 171 16.32 -2.04 5.35
CA ALA A 171 17.46 -1.48 4.65
C ALA A 171 18.79 -1.88 5.33
N ALA A 172 18.85 -1.82 6.65
CA ALA A 172 19.99 -2.26 7.44
C ALA A 172 20.24 -3.76 7.28
N GLY A 173 19.19 -4.60 7.32
CA GLY A 173 19.29 -6.04 7.11
C GLY A 173 19.83 -6.42 5.73
N LEU A 174 19.31 -5.82 4.67
CA LEU A 174 19.76 -6.08 3.30
C LEU A 174 21.21 -5.61 3.08
N LEU A 175 21.55 -4.42 3.58
CA LEU A 175 22.90 -3.89 3.50
C LEU A 175 23.89 -4.74 4.31
N ALA A 176 23.49 -5.19 5.50
CA ALA A 176 24.32 -6.04 6.36
C ALA A 176 24.51 -7.44 5.76
N TYR A 177 23.50 -8.00 5.11
CA TYR A 177 23.60 -9.30 4.45
C TYR A 177 24.64 -9.27 3.32
N ILE A 178 24.51 -8.31 2.41
CA ILE A 178 25.41 -8.19 1.25
C ILE A 178 26.79 -7.72 1.69
N GLY A 179 26.86 -6.67 2.52
CA GLY A 179 28.11 -6.16 3.04
C GLY A 179 28.86 -7.16 3.91
N GLY A 180 28.14 -7.92 4.74
CA GLY A 180 28.72 -8.94 5.61
C GLY A 180 29.25 -10.13 4.83
N SER A 181 28.51 -10.58 3.81
CA SER A 181 28.96 -11.63 2.88
C SER A 181 30.25 -11.23 2.16
N GLU A 182 30.35 -9.99 1.69
CA GLU A 182 31.55 -9.51 0.99
C GLU A 182 32.73 -9.27 1.93
N LEU A 183 32.48 -8.76 3.14
CA LEU A 183 33.50 -8.64 4.18
C LEU A 183 34.10 -10.00 4.52
N ALA A 184 33.27 -11.04 4.66
CA ALA A 184 33.75 -12.41 4.90
C ALA A 184 34.69 -12.89 3.78
N ARG A 185 34.32 -12.64 2.51
CA ARG A 185 35.14 -13.00 1.34
C ARG A 185 36.45 -12.24 1.25
N ILE A 186 36.43 -10.94 1.57
CA ILE A 186 37.63 -10.08 1.56
C ILE A 186 38.59 -10.47 2.69
N LEU A 187 38.06 -10.78 3.88
CA LEU A 187 38.86 -11.08 5.07
C LEU A 187 39.34 -12.54 5.11
N GLN A 188 38.66 -13.47 4.43
CA GLN A 188 38.98 -14.90 4.40
C GLN A 188 39.03 -15.44 2.95
N PRO A 189 39.98 -14.95 2.12
CA PRO A 189 40.08 -15.35 0.72
C PRO A 189 40.39 -16.84 0.54
N ASP A 190 41.02 -17.48 1.54
CA ASP A 190 41.37 -18.90 1.50
C ASP A 190 40.16 -19.84 1.70
N VAL A 191 39.07 -19.32 2.29
CA VAL A 191 37.85 -20.09 2.58
C VAL A 191 36.82 -19.96 1.46
N PHE A 192 36.73 -18.77 0.85
CA PHE A 192 35.76 -18.46 -0.20
C PHE A 192 36.47 -18.27 -1.55
N THR A 193 36.54 -19.36 -2.32
CA THR A 193 37.29 -19.40 -3.59
C THR A 193 36.51 -18.88 -4.81
N LEU A 194 35.22 -18.55 -4.64
CA LEU A 194 34.38 -17.98 -5.70
C LEU A 194 34.81 -16.53 -5.98
N ARG A 195 35.20 -16.24 -7.24
CA ARG A 195 35.53 -14.88 -7.67
C ARG A 195 34.32 -13.96 -7.49
N ALA A 196 34.47 -12.91 -6.68
CA ALA A 196 33.49 -11.84 -6.61
C ALA A 196 33.41 -11.12 -7.95
N GLU A 197 32.22 -10.98 -8.53
CA GLU A 197 32.03 -10.08 -9.66
C GLU A 197 31.85 -8.65 -9.13
N PRO A 198 32.83 -7.76 -9.34
CA PRO A 198 32.84 -6.45 -8.72
C PRO A 198 31.68 -5.57 -9.19
N ILE A 199 31.20 -5.78 -10.43
CA ILE A 199 30.09 -5.00 -11.00
C ILE A 199 28.78 -5.34 -10.29
N TYR A 200 28.44 -6.63 -10.19
CA TYR A 200 27.21 -7.09 -9.54
C TYR A 200 27.16 -6.70 -8.05
N THR A 201 28.22 -7.04 -7.32
CA THR A 201 28.32 -6.76 -5.89
C THR A 201 28.35 -5.24 -5.64
N GLY A 202 29.09 -4.49 -6.45
CA GLY A 202 29.16 -3.04 -6.37
C GLY A 202 27.81 -2.37 -6.63
N SER A 203 27.05 -2.85 -7.63
CA SER A 203 25.70 -2.35 -7.92
C SER A 203 24.73 -2.61 -6.76
N LEU A 204 24.77 -3.79 -6.15
CA LEU A 204 23.93 -4.11 -5.01
C LEU A 204 24.28 -3.29 -3.76
N LEU A 205 25.57 -3.18 -3.43
CA LEU A 205 26.03 -2.35 -2.32
C LEU A 205 25.63 -0.89 -2.52
N LEU A 206 25.81 -0.35 -3.73
CA LEU A 206 25.40 1.00 -4.05
C LEU A 206 23.89 1.21 -3.85
N MET A 207 23.06 0.27 -4.34
CA MET A 207 21.61 0.37 -4.23
C MET A 207 21.13 0.32 -2.78
N PHE A 208 21.59 -0.66 -1.99
CA PHE A 208 21.16 -0.79 -0.60
C PHE A 208 21.77 0.27 0.30
N ALA A 209 23.00 0.73 0.03
CA ALA A 209 23.58 1.87 0.73
C ALA A 209 22.80 3.15 0.42
N ALA A 210 22.44 3.41 -0.84
CA ALA A 210 21.61 4.54 -1.22
C ALA A 210 20.23 4.47 -0.55
N TYR A 211 19.60 3.30 -0.55
CA TYR A 211 18.31 3.10 0.13
C TYR A 211 18.42 3.35 1.65
N TYR A 212 19.42 2.77 2.31
CA TYR A 212 19.67 3.02 3.74
C TYR A 212 19.92 4.50 4.03
N LEU A 213 20.75 5.18 3.22
CA LEU A 213 21.04 6.61 3.39
C LEU A 213 19.79 7.49 3.21
N ILE A 214 18.95 7.19 2.22
CA ILE A 214 17.68 7.92 2.02
C ILE A 214 16.80 7.77 3.25
N ILE A 215 16.62 6.55 3.77
CA ILE A 215 15.85 6.31 4.99
C ILE A 215 16.48 7.00 6.21
N GLN A 216 17.80 7.04 6.32
CA GLN A 216 18.48 7.79 7.39
C GLN A 216 18.24 9.30 7.28
N MET A 217 18.23 9.86 6.07
CA MET A 217 17.92 11.28 5.85
C MET A 217 16.49 11.60 6.28
N MET A 218 15.52 10.70 6.07
CA MET A 218 14.13 10.90 6.48
C MET A 218 13.95 11.05 8.00
N TRP A 219 14.90 10.57 8.81
CA TRP A 219 14.84 10.80 10.26
C TRP A 219 15.10 12.24 10.69
N ILE A 220 15.64 13.08 9.81
CA ILE A 220 15.89 14.49 10.06
C ILE A 220 14.74 15.30 9.45
N GLN A 221 14.08 16.13 10.26
CA GLN A 221 12.87 16.87 9.86
C GLN A 221 13.08 17.70 8.59
N THR A 222 14.18 18.46 8.49
CA THR A 222 14.48 19.31 7.33
C THR A 222 14.61 18.51 6.04
N TRP A 223 15.25 17.34 6.11
CA TRP A 223 15.44 16.47 4.95
C TRP A 223 14.14 15.75 4.58
N ASN A 224 13.34 15.34 5.57
CA ASN A 224 12.04 14.77 5.28
C ASN A 224 11.09 15.78 4.64
N ASP A 225 11.03 17.02 5.15
CA ASP A 225 10.20 18.08 4.58
C ASP A 225 10.62 18.43 3.14
N TRP A 226 11.89 18.21 2.80
CA TRP A 226 12.40 18.35 1.44
C TRP A 226 12.07 17.12 0.55
N LEU A 227 12.30 15.90 1.06
CA LEU A 227 12.01 14.64 0.36
C LEU A 227 10.52 14.41 0.12
N ALA A 228 9.66 14.84 1.05
CA ALA A 228 8.21 14.74 0.95
C ALA A 228 7.61 15.68 -0.12
N GLN A 229 8.39 16.61 -0.67
CA GLN A 229 7.93 17.46 -1.77
C GLN A 229 7.76 16.63 -3.04
N ASN A 230 6.54 16.61 -3.57
CA ASN A 230 6.15 15.78 -4.72
C ASN A 230 7.14 15.91 -5.91
N HIS A 231 7.61 17.13 -6.22
CA HIS A 231 8.53 17.34 -7.35
C HIS A 231 9.95 16.80 -7.11
N VAL A 232 10.46 16.86 -5.88
CA VAL A 232 11.76 16.28 -5.51
C VAL A 232 11.65 14.77 -5.58
N TRP A 233 10.60 14.23 -4.98
CA TRP A 233 10.37 12.80 -4.89
C TRP A 233 10.16 12.16 -6.26
N VAL A 234 9.27 12.69 -7.10
CA VAL A 234 9.02 12.15 -8.44
C VAL A 234 10.29 12.14 -9.29
N ARG A 235 11.14 13.17 -9.17
CA ARG A 235 12.45 13.19 -9.86
C ARG A 235 13.38 12.10 -9.33
N LEU A 236 13.47 11.94 -8.01
CA LEU A 236 14.29 10.91 -7.38
C LEU A 236 13.85 9.51 -7.80
N VAL A 237 12.55 9.21 -7.74
CA VAL A 237 12.03 7.89 -8.10
C VAL A 237 12.15 7.63 -9.60
N ARG A 238 11.99 8.63 -10.47
CA ARG A 238 12.27 8.47 -11.91
C ARG A 238 13.74 8.16 -12.19
N LEU A 239 14.67 8.68 -11.38
CA LEU A 239 16.08 8.37 -11.51
C LEU A 239 16.40 6.96 -10.99
N LEU A 240 15.83 6.59 -9.83
CA LEU A 240 16.16 5.34 -9.15
C LEU A 240 15.40 4.11 -9.67
N SER A 241 14.16 4.25 -10.12
CA SER A 241 13.33 3.12 -10.57
C SER A 241 13.90 2.33 -11.76
N PRO A 242 14.47 2.92 -12.84
CA PRO A 242 15.03 2.12 -13.92
C PRO A 242 16.32 1.41 -13.47
N ILE A 243 17.12 2.07 -12.62
CA ILE A 243 18.31 1.47 -12.00
C ILE A 243 17.89 0.27 -11.13
N GLY A 244 16.84 0.44 -10.32
CA GLY A 244 16.29 -0.63 -9.48
C GLY A 244 15.80 -1.82 -10.32
N VAL A 245 15.06 -1.58 -11.41
CA VAL A 245 14.61 -2.65 -12.31
C VAL A 245 15.79 -3.38 -12.95
N VAL A 246 16.83 -2.66 -13.39
CA VAL A 246 18.06 -3.27 -13.94
C VAL A 246 18.76 -4.12 -12.89
N ILE A 247 18.93 -3.61 -11.66
CA ILE A 247 19.59 -4.36 -10.59
C ILE A 247 18.78 -5.59 -10.19
N VAL A 248 17.47 -5.46 -10.01
CA VAL A 248 16.58 -6.61 -9.74
C VAL A 248 16.67 -7.63 -10.87
N SER A 249 16.69 -7.18 -12.13
CA SER A 249 16.85 -8.08 -13.29
C SER A 249 18.22 -8.78 -13.27
N LEU A 250 19.31 -8.07 -12.95
CA LEU A 250 20.65 -8.66 -12.83
C LEU A 250 20.75 -9.67 -11.69
N VAL A 251 20.14 -9.39 -10.52
CA VAL A 251 20.03 -10.33 -9.39
C VAL A 251 19.34 -11.59 -9.80
N ILE A 252 18.18 -11.46 -10.43
CA ILE A 252 17.37 -12.59 -10.87
C ILE A 252 18.14 -13.41 -11.91
N VAL A 253 18.64 -12.78 -12.97
CA VAL A 253 19.42 -13.45 -14.04
C VAL A 253 20.65 -14.15 -13.46
N ARG A 254 21.40 -13.50 -12.57
CA ARG A 254 22.60 -14.09 -11.98
C ARG A 254 22.28 -15.27 -11.05
N HIS A 255 21.22 -15.16 -10.28
CA HIS A 255 20.76 -16.27 -9.43
C HIS A 255 20.35 -17.46 -10.31
N PHE A 256 19.68 -17.21 -11.44
CA PHE A 256 19.34 -18.22 -12.44
C PHE A 256 20.54 -18.88 -13.14
N THR A 257 21.63 -18.15 -13.38
CA THR A 257 22.84 -18.71 -14.02
C THR A 257 23.72 -19.47 -13.04
N HIS A 258 23.75 -19.08 -11.76
CA HIS A 258 24.46 -19.84 -10.72
C HIS A 258 23.75 -21.15 -10.33
N LEU A 259 22.42 -21.21 -10.43
CA LEU A 259 21.62 -22.40 -10.07
C LEU A 259 21.55 -23.49 -11.15
N SER A 260 21.94 -23.20 -12.39
CA SER A 260 22.03 -24.25 -13.43
C SER A 260 23.14 -25.28 -13.19
N ASP A 261 23.95 -25.12 -12.14
CA ASP A 261 24.87 -26.16 -11.67
C ASP A 261 24.36 -26.73 -10.34
N THR A 262 23.26 -27.49 -10.43
CA THR A 262 22.51 -28.09 -9.30
C THR A 262 23.39 -28.89 -8.33
N ARG A 263 24.53 -29.41 -8.79
CA ARG A 263 25.52 -30.13 -7.97
C ARG A 263 26.20 -29.28 -6.90
N THR A 264 26.30 -27.96 -7.08
CA THR A 264 26.98 -27.08 -6.11
C THR A 264 26.05 -26.49 -5.06
N ALA A 265 24.76 -26.34 -5.37
CA ALA A 265 23.75 -25.81 -4.44
C ALA A 265 23.39 -26.80 -3.31
N ASP A 266 23.31 -28.10 -3.63
CA ASP A 266 23.06 -29.16 -2.62
C ASP A 266 24.24 -29.36 -1.65
N LEU A 267 25.47 -29.08 -2.09
CA LEU A 267 26.68 -29.24 -1.26
C LEU A 267 26.88 -28.10 -0.25
N LEU A 268 26.17 -26.99 -0.39
CA LEU A 268 26.32 -25.78 0.44
C LEU A 268 25.17 -25.58 1.45
N GLY A 269 24.19 -26.50 1.51
CA GLY A 269 23.10 -26.45 2.50
C GLY A 269 22.12 -25.27 2.33
N THR A 270 22.22 -24.50 1.25
CA THR A 270 21.40 -23.30 0.96
C THR A 270 20.30 -23.53 -0.07
N ALA A 271 20.04 -24.78 -0.45
CA ALA A 271 19.09 -25.15 -1.51
C ALA A 271 17.67 -24.60 -1.28
N ASN A 272 17.13 -24.74 -0.07
CA ASN A 272 15.78 -24.26 0.27
C ASN A 272 15.66 -22.73 0.17
N LEU A 273 16.66 -22.00 0.67
CA LEU A 273 16.70 -20.55 0.63
C LEU A 273 16.85 -20.05 -0.83
N ASN A 274 17.67 -20.74 -1.64
CA ASN A 274 17.83 -20.42 -3.05
C ASN A 274 16.55 -20.68 -3.87
N GLN A 275 15.86 -21.80 -3.61
CA GLN A 275 14.56 -22.13 -4.22
C GLN A 275 13.46 -21.14 -3.79
N THR A 276 13.50 -20.70 -2.54
CA THR A 276 12.60 -19.68 -2.01
C THR A 276 12.82 -18.32 -2.69
N ILE A 277 14.07 -17.90 -2.89
CA ILE A 277 14.39 -16.66 -3.62
C ILE A 277 13.92 -16.77 -5.08
N LEU A 278 14.13 -17.91 -5.72
CA LEU A 278 13.64 -18.19 -7.07
C LEU A 278 12.11 -18.07 -7.16
N ALA A 279 11.39 -18.63 -6.19
CA ALA A 279 9.93 -18.57 -6.13
C ALA A 279 9.37 -17.15 -5.99
N LEU A 280 10.07 -16.28 -5.26
CA LEU A 280 9.65 -14.89 -5.00
C LEU A 280 10.12 -13.89 -6.07
N SER A 281 11.19 -14.21 -6.79
CA SER A 281 11.82 -13.35 -7.81
C SER A 281 10.85 -12.77 -8.87
N PRO A 282 9.91 -13.55 -9.44
CA PRO A 282 9.00 -13.05 -10.47
C PRO A 282 8.02 -12.01 -9.93
N ILE A 283 7.53 -12.21 -8.70
CA ILE A 283 6.63 -11.28 -8.02
C ILE A 283 7.40 -9.98 -7.74
N ILE A 284 8.62 -10.08 -7.19
CA ILE A 284 9.47 -8.90 -6.90
C ILE A 284 9.78 -8.11 -8.18
N TRP A 285 10.11 -8.80 -9.27
CA TRP A 285 10.36 -8.17 -10.57
C TRP A 285 9.13 -7.46 -11.12
N LEU A 286 7.98 -8.14 -11.11
CA LEU A 286 6.69 -7.57 -11.54
C LEU A 286 6.37 -6.30 -10.76
N MET A 287 6.56 -6.32 -9.44
CA MET A 287 6.33 -5.15 -8.59
C MET A 287 7.27 -4.00 -8.94
N ALA A 288 8.57 -4.28 -9.10
CA ALA A 288 9.57 -3.26 -9.45
C ALA A 288 9.27 -2.63 -10.82
N PHE A 289 8.92 -3.47 -11.80
CA PHE A 289 8.54 -3.06 -13.15
C PHE A 289 7.28 -2.20 -13.15
N LEU A 290 6.23 -2.62 -12.43
CA LEU A 290 4.98 -1.87 -12.36
C LEU A 290 5.15 -0.53 -11.64
N LEU A 291 5.95 -0.48 -10.57
CA LEU A 291 6.29 0.77 -9.88
C LEU A 291 7.06 1.72 -10.81
N ALA A 292 8.03 1.22 -11.58
CA ALA A 292 8.73 2.00 -12.58
C ALA A 292 7.76 2.53 -13.65
N LEU A 293 6.90 1.67 -14.21
CA LEU A 293 5.92 2.06 -15.22
C LEU A 293 4.94 3.12 -14.70
N MET A 294 4.47 2.97 -13.46
CA MET A 294 3.57 3.92 -12.81
C MET A 294 4.20 5.30 -12.62
N VAL A 295 5.50 5.35 -12.33
CA VAL A 295 6.24 6.60 -12.10
C VAL A 295 6.64 7.28 -13.42
N PHE A 296 6.93 6.50 -14.47
CA PHE A 296 7.31 7.01 -15.79
C PHE A 296 6.12 7.45 -16.63
N SER A 297 5.00 6.73 -16.58
CA SER A 297 3.89 6.98 -17.52
C SER A 297 2.99 8.18 -17.14
N GLY A 298 3.32 8.94 -16.10
CA GLY A 298 2.48 10.05 -15.61
C GLY A 298 3.30 11.25 -15.15
N SER A 299 2.82 12.46 -15.44
CA SER A 299 3.36 13.72 -14.90
C SER A 299 2.95 13.97 -13.44
N ARG A 300 1.96 13.23 -12.94
CA ARG A 300 1.41 13.29 -11.59
C ARG A 300 2.04 12.23 -10.67
N GLY A 301 2.12 12.52 -9.37
CA GLY A 301 2.62 11.57 -8.35
C GLY A 301 1.78 10.29 -8.22
N LEU A 302 2.35 9.25 -7.59
CA LEU A 302 1.70 7.95 -7.30
C LEU A 302 0.36 8.09 -6.55
N ARG A 303 0.31 8.96 -5.54
CA ARG A 303 -0.88 9.33 -4.78
C ARG A 303 -1.96 9.87 -5.69
N GLN A 304 -1.68 10.87 -6.52
CA GLN A 304 -2.70 11.45 -7.40
C GLN A 304 -3.25 10.46 -8.43
N ARG A 305 -2.51 9.38 -8.70
CA ARG A 305 -2.90 8.32 -9.63
C ARG A 305 -3.74 7.22 -8.98
N LEU A 306 -3.46 6.87 -7.72
CA LEU A 306 -4.16 5.83 -6.96
C LEU A 306 -5.29 6.38 -6.07
N LEU A 307 -5.10 7.57 -5.51
CA LEU A 307 -6.00 8.31 -4.63
C LEU A 307 -6.12 9.77 -5.10
N PRO A 308 -6.83 10.03 -6.21
CA PRO A 308 -7.04 11.40 -6.70
C PRO A 308 -7.85 12.22 -5.68
N ASP A 309 -7.61 13.53 -5.63
CA ASP A 309 -8.27 14.41 -4.66
C ASP A 309 -9.81 14.39 -4.81
N GLU A 310 -10.30 14.22 -6.05
CA GLU A 310 -11.72 14.02 -6.36
C GLU A 310 -12.32 12.78 -5.69
N LEU A 311 -11.54 11.71 -5.49
CA LEU A 311 -11.97 10.54 -4.73
C LEU A 311 -11.99 10.86 -3.23
N LEU A 312 -10.93 11.52 -2.73
CA LEU A 312 -10.77 11.86 -1.33
C LEU A 312 -11.87 12.79 -0.82
N GLU A 313 -12.28 13.78 -1.62
CA GLU A 313 -13.37 14.72 -1.28
C GLU A 313 -14.74 14.03 -1.15
N ARG A 314 -14.91 12.88 -1.79
CA ARG A 314 -16.19 12.15 -1.87
C ARG A 314 -16.28 10.96 -0.91
N LEU A 315 -15.19 10.65 -0.21
CA LEU A 315 -15.13 9.61 0.81
C LEU A 315 -15.70 10.10 2.15
N PRO A 316 -16.14 9.18 3.03
CA PRO A 316 -16.54 9.53 4.40
C PRO A 316 -15.42 10.32 5.11
N GLU A 317 -15.79 11.35 5.89
CA GLU A 317 -14.83 12.29 6.51
C GLU A 317 -13.67 11.61 7.24
N ARG A 318 -13.93 10.49 7.92
CA ARG A 318 -12.88 9.72 8.64
C ARG A 318 -11.86 9.12 7.68
N LEU A 319 -12.32 8.50 6.58
CA LEU A 319 -11.45 7.88 5.58
C LEU A 319 -10.72 8.95 4.75
N SER A 320 -11.43 10.01 4.36
CA SER A 320 -10.85 11.16 3.65
C SER A 320 -9.73 11.80 4.46
N LYS A 321 -9.93 12.00 5.77
CA LYS A 321 -8.91 12.58 6.65
C LYS A 321 -7.68 11.67 6.81
N ILE A 322 -7.86 10.36 6.88
CA ILE A 322 -6.74 9.42 6.99
C ILE A 322 -5.99 9.33 5.65
N LEU A 323 -6.70 9.03 4.56
CA LEU A 323 -6.11 8.86 3.23
C LEU A 323 -5.52 10.17 2.68
N GLY A 324 -6.10 11.32 3.05
CA GLY A 324 -5.58 12.63 2.68
C GLY A 324 -4.23 12.97 3.33
N THR A 325 -3.85 12.27 4.42
CA THR A 325 -2.52 12.41 5.03
C THR A 325 -1.45 11.56 4.36
N ILE A 326 -1.83 10.63 3.47
CA ILE A 326 -0.88 9.76 2.77
C ILE A 326 -0.21 10.55 1.64
N SER A 327 1.11 10.60 1.65
CA SER A 327 1.95 11.20 0.63
C SER A 327 2.38 10.18 -0.45
N ASP A 328 2.94 10.68 -1.56
CA ASP A 328 3.56 9.83 -2.60
C ASP A 328 4.71 8.98 -2.05
N MET A 329 5.40 9.50 -1.03
CA MET A 329 6.51 8.84 -0.35
C MET A 329 6.01 7.67 0.51
N ASP A 330 4.90 7.87 1.23
CA ASP A 330 4.31 6.83 2.08
C ASP A 330 3.84 5.62 1.29
N MET A 331 3.26 5.85 0.09
CA MET A 331 2.88 4.76 -0.80
C MET A 331 4.08 3.93 -1.25
N LEU A 332 5.23 4.57 -1.48
CA LEU A 332 6.45 3.88 -1.86
C LEU A 332 7.08 3.15 -0.66
N LEU A 333 7.12 3.77 0.52
CA LEU A 333 7.58 3.11 1.75
C LEU A 333 6.74 1.87 2.06
N LEU A 334 5.42 1.94 1.85
CA LEU A 334 4.53 0.80 1.99
C LEU A 334 4.85 -0.27 0.95
N ALA A 335 5.01 0.10 -0.33
CA ALA A 335 5.37 -0.84 -1.39
C ALA A 335 6.71 -1.53 -1.11
N MET A 336 7.74 -0.77 -0.73
CA MET A 336 9.06 -1.30 -0.38
C MET A 336 8.99 -2.22 0.84
N LEU A 337 8.27 -1.82 1.89
CA LEU A 337 8.02 -2.67 3.06
C LEU A 337 7.40 -4.00 2.67
N MET A 338 6.36 -3.99 1.83
CA MET A 338 5.71 -5.23 1.39
C MET A 338 6.65 -6.07 0.51
N MET A 339 7.45 -5.46 -0.37
CA MET A 339 8.36 -6.17 -1.27
C MET A 339 9.55 -6.81 -0.56
N THR A 340 9.95 -6.28 0.59
CA THR A 340 11.22 -6.66 1.24
C THR A 340 11.05 -7.30 2.62
N SER A 341 9.87 -7.18 3.25
CA SER A 341 9.60 -7.76 4.57
C SER A 341 9.72 -9.28 4.61
N ILE A 342 9.11 -10.00 3.68
CA ILE A 342 9.18 -11.47 3.64
C ILE A 342 10.60 -11.96 3.31
N PRO A 343 11.30 -11.42 2.28
CA PRO A 343 12.70 -11.76 2.06
C PRO A 343 13.55 -11.55 3.31
N VAL A 344 13.47 -10.38 3.97
CA VAL A 344 14.26 -10.09 5.18
C VAL A 344 13.93 -11.04 6.33
N GLN A 345 12.66 -11.42 6.50
CA GLN A 345 12.27 -12.40 7.52
C GLN A 345 12.90 -13.78 7.26
N LEU A 346 12.86 -14.24 6.01
CA LEU A 346 13.47 -15.50 5.60
C LEU A 346 14.99 -15.48 5.80
N PHE A 347 15.65 -14.36 5.48
CA PHE A 347 17.10 -14.25 5.64
C PHE A 347 17.59 -14.14 7.09
N LEU A 348 16.80 -13.55 7.99
CA LEU A 348 17.23 -13.25 9.37
C LEU A 348 16.77 -14.30 10.40
N PHE A 349 15.74 -15.09 10.11
CA PHE A 349 15.09 -15.95 11.10
C PHE A 349 15.00 -17.45 10.71
N ASP A 350 15.70 -17.89 9.66
CA ASP A 350 15.63 -19.27 9.10
C ASP A 350 16.08 -20.38 10.10
N ASP A 351 16.89 -20.05 11.11
CA ASP A 351 17.58 -21.06 11.93
C ASP A 351 16.77 -21.59 13.15
N GLY A 352 15.49 -21.93 12.96
CA GLY A 352 14.86 -22.97 13.79
C GLY A 352 13.79 -22.55 14.81
N ALA A 353 13.27 -21.32 14.76
CA ALA A 353 12.03 -20.98 15.44
C ALA A 353 10.87 -21.11 14.46
N ARG A 354 9.95 -22.08 14.67
CA ARG A 354 8.72 -22.22 13.87
C ARG A 354 7.98 -20.88 13.80
N GLY A 355 8.15 -20.17 12.70
CA GLY A 355 7.55 -18.87 12.48
C GLY A 355 6.07 -19.02 12.13
N VAL A 356 5.30 -17.93 12.27
CA VAL A 356 3.93 -17.87 11.75
C VAL A 356 3.91 -18.16 10.24
N LEU A 357 4.96 -17.75 9.53
CA LEU A 357 5.13 -18.00 8.10
C LEU A 357 5.27 -19.50 7.78
N ASP A 358 6.04 -20.25 8.58
CA ASP A 358 6.25 -21.69 8.39
C ASP A 358 4.98 -22.48 8.67
N VAL A 359 4.25 -22.10 9.73
CA VAL A 359 2.95 -22.71 10.07
C VAL A 359 1.92 -22.44 8.97
N LEU A 360 1.86 -21.22 8.43
CA LEU A 360 0.98 -20.88 7.32
C LEU A 360 1.39 -21.61 6.03
N ARG A 361 2.69 -21.74 5.76
CA ARG A 361 3.23 -22.49 4.61
C ARG A 361 2.81 -23.95 4.66
N GLU A 362 3.00 -24.63 5.79
CA GLU A 362 2.59 -26.03 5.99
C GLU A 362 1.07 -26.21 5.87
N GLN A 363 0.28 -25.30 6.45
CA GLN A 363 -1.19 -25.38 6.38
C GLN A 363 -1.72 -25.16 4.96
N ILE A 364 -1.12 -24.24 4.20
CA ILE A 364 -1.55 -23.93 2.84
C ILE A 364 -1.10 -25.02 1.86
N ALA A 365 0.08 -25.60 2.06
CA ALA A 365 0.60 -26.72 1.25
C ALA A 365 -0.20 -28.02 1.40
N GLN A 366 -1.03 -28.15 2.45
CA GLN A 366 -1.93 -29.30 2.62
C GLN A 366 -3.20 -29.22 1.73
N ASN A 367 -3.42 -28.12 1.00
CA ASN A 367 -4.57 -27.98 0.09
C ASN A 367 -4.25 -28.56 -1.30
N ALA A 368 -5.18 -29.35 -1.86
CA ALA A 368 -5.06 -30.02 -3.16
C ALA A 368 -4.92 -29.09 -4.40
N LEU A 369 -4.89 -27.77 -4.20
CA LEU A 369 -4.73 -26.77 -5.25
C LEU A 369 -3.30 -26.22 -5.35
N ILE A 370 -2.43 -26.55 -4.38
CA ILE A 370 -1.04 -26.05 -4.27
C ILE A 370 -0.14 -27.28 -4.11
N ASP A 371 0.75 -27.49 -5.08
CA ASP A 371 1.55 -28.71 -5.17
C ASP A 371 2.86 -28.63 -4.37
N THR A 372 3.38 -27.40 -4.13
CA THR A 372 4.66 -27.19 -3.43
C THR A 372 4.59 -26.14 -2.32
N SER A 373 5.50 -26.28 -1.36
CA SER A 373 5.60 -25.37 -0.21
C SER A 373 6.12 -23.97 -0.60
N GLU A 374 6.76 -23.85 -1.75
CA GLU A 374 7.30 -22.65 -2.37
C GLU A 374 6.19 -21.86 -3.07
N GLN A 375 5.23 -22.54 -3.70
CA GLN A 375 4.01 -21.91 -4.21
C GLN A 375 3.17 -21.32 -3.07
N ALA A 376 3.05 -22.04 -1.95
CA ALA A 376 2.37 -21.52 -0.76
C ALA A 376 3.03 -20.22 -0.26
N LEU A 377 4.36 -20.16 -0.25
CA LEU A 377 5.11 -18.97 0.13
C LEU A 377 4.92 -17.81 -0.87
N ALA A 378 4.97 -18.09 -2.18
CA ALA A 378 4.74 -17.10 -3.22
C ALA A 378 3.31 -16.51 -3.14
N LEU A 379 2.32 -17.34 -2.82
CA LEU A 379 0.94 -16.88 -2.57
C LEU A 379 0.84 -16.01 -1.32
N ILE A 380 1.46 -16.42 -0.20
CA ILE A 380 1.51 -15.61 1.03
C ILE A 380 2.17 -14.24 0.73
N PHE A 381 3.20 -14.21 -0.11
CA PHE A 381 3.88 -12.98 -0.49
C PHE A 381 3.04 -12.10 -1.43
N ALA A 382 2.31 -12.68 -2.38
CA ALA A 382 1.44 -11.93 -3.29
C ALA A 382 0.17 -11.37 -2.62
N LEU A 383 -0.32 -12.04 -1.56
CA LEU A 383 -1.61 -11.75 -0.95
C LEU A 383 -1.76 -10.32 -0.39
N PRO A 384 -0.79 -9.72 0.32
CA PRO A 384 -0.86 -8.32 0.75
C PRO A 384 -1.03 -7.34 -0.42
N PHE A 385 -0.31 -7.54 -1.53
CA PHE A 385 -0.42 -6.70 -2.72
C PHE A 385 -1.79 -6.83 -3.39
N TYR A 386 -2.30 -8.06 -3.46
CA TYR A 386 -3.65 -8.34 -3.94
C TYR A 386 -4.71 -7.65 -3.08
N LEU A 387 -4.61 -7.74 -1.74
CA LEU A 387 -5.53 -7.08 -0.81
C LEU A 387 -5.51 -5.56 -0.95
N VAL A 388 -4.34 -4.95 -1.14
CA VAL A 388 -4.23 -3.50 -1.38
C VAL A 388 -4.90 -3.10 -2.69
N ALA A 389 -4.68 -3.85 -3.77
CA ALA A 389 -5.31 -3.58 -5.07
C ALA A 389 -6.83 -3.72 -5.00
N VAL A 390 -7.34 -4.77 -4.36
CA VAL A 390 -8.78 -4.99 -4.14
C VAL A 390 -9.37 -3.93 -3.21
N GLY A 391 -8.68 -3.56 -2.14
CA GLY A 391 -9.09 -2.51 -1.21
C GLY A 391 -9.22 -1.16 -1.90
N LEU A 392 -8.30 -0.83 -2.82
CA LEU A 392 -8.38 0.37 -3.64
C LEU A 392 -9.62 0.32 -4.55
N LEU A 393 -9.84 -0.78 -5.26
CA LEU A 393 -11.05 -0.96 -6.08
C LEU A 393 -12.34 -0.87 -5.26
N ALA A 394 -12.35 -1.38 -4.02
CA ALA A 394 -13.49 -1.28 -3.12
C ALA A 394 -13.76 0.16 -2.64
N LEU A 395 -12.72 0.97 -2.41
CA LEU A 395 -12.90 2.40 -2.11
C LEU A 395 -13.58 3.12 -3.27
N TYR A 396 -13.12 2.87 -4.50
CA TYR A 396 -13.74 3.40 -5.71
C TYR A 396 -15.19 2.90 -5.89
N ALA A 397 -15.44 1.61 -5.66
CA ALA A 397 -16.77 1.01 -5.68
C ALA A 397 -17.73 1.75 -4.73
N SER A 398 -17.27 2.01 -3.50
CA SER A 398 -18.06 2.70 -2.48
C SER A 398 -18.43 4.12 -2.90
N VAL A 399 -17.53 4.85 -3.56
CA VAL A 399 -17.81 6.21 -4.05
C VAL A 399 -18.75 6.18 -5.26
N MET A 400 -18.55 5.24 -6.19
CA MET A 400 -19.42 5.09 -7.37
C MET A 400 -20.86 4.72 -7.01
N ALA A 401 -21.04 3.91 -5.96
CA ALA A 401 -22.35 3.52 -5.45
C ALA A 401 -23.12 4.67 -4.76
N ASN A 402 -22.47 5.81 -4.49
CA ASN A 402 -23.10 6.93 -3.83
C ASN A 402 -24.14 7.59 -4.77
N PRO A 403 -25.43 7.68 -4.35
CA PRO A 403 -26.49 8.25 -5.19
C PRO A 403 -26.43 9.77 -5.31
N LYS A 404 -25.66 10.46 -4.45
CA LYS A 404 -25.49 11.92 -4.54
C LYS A 404 -24.55 12.35 -5.67
N LEU A 405 -23.89 11.40 -6.32
CA LEU A 405 -22.94 11.66 -7.38
C LEU A 405 -23.65 11.77 -8.74
N ALA A 406 -23.40 12.87 -9.44
CA ALA A 406 -23.90 13.08 -10.80
C ALA A 406 -23.27 12.08 -11.79
N ALA A 407 -23.97 11.77 -12.88
CA ALA A 407 -23.49 10.83 -13.91
C ALA A 407 -22.13 11.24 -14.50
N LYS A 408 -21.97 12.52 -14.87
CA LYS A 408 -20.71 13.07 -15.43
C LYS A 408 -19.52 12.91 -14.48
N ASP A 409 -19.77 13.11 -13.20
CA ASP A 409 -18.77 12.96 -12.14
C ASP A 409 -18.40 11.50 -11.87
N ARG A 410 -19.36 10.59 -12.06
CA ARG A 410 -19.17 9.14 -11.97
C ARG A 410 -18.33 8.64 -13.14
N ASP A 411 -18.62 9.11 -14.35
CA ASP A 411 -17.88 8.74 -15.56
C ASP A 411 -16.43 9.24 -15.50
N ALA A 412 -16.20 10.46 -15.02
CA ALA A 412 -14.86 11.00 -14.80
C ALA A 412 -14.03 10.17 -13.81
N LEU A 413 -14.66 9.58 -12.78
CA LEU A 413 -13.99 8.67 -11.84
C LEU A 413 -13.61 7.34 -12.51
N VAL A 414 -14.47 6.80 -13.38
CA VAL A 414 -14.20 5.57 -14.15
C VAL A 414 -13.05 5.78 -15.14
N ASP A 415 -13.00 6.94 -15.80
CA ASP A 415 -11.93 7.27 -16.76
C ASP A 415 -10.56 7.46 -16.08
N LYS A 416 -10.55 8.00 -14.86
CA LYS A 416 -9.31 8.21 -14.07
C LYS A 416 -8.83 6.96 -13.34
N LEU A 417 -9.68 5.94 -13.27
CA LEU A 417 -9.42 4.72 -12.55
C LEU A 417 -8.36 3.90 -13.30
N PRO A 418 -7.23 3.53 -12.68
CA PRO A 418 -6.27 2.61 -13.29
C PRO A 418 -6.80 1.16 -13.27
N ILE A 419 -8.08 0.94 -13.59
CA ILE A 419 -8.76 -0.37 -13.59
C ILE A 419 -7.96 -1.37 -14.40
N GLY A 420 -7.56 -0.99 -15.63
CA GLY A 420 -6.77 -1.87 -16.48
C GLY A 420 -5.45 -2.28 -15.83
N LEU A 421 -4.75 -1.36 -15.19
CA LEU A 421 -3.46 -1.64 -14.56
C LEU A 421 -3.62 -2.46 -13.27
N LEU A 422 -4.59 -2.14 -12.41
CA LEU A 422 -4.85 -2.88 -11.18
C LEU A 422 -5.35 -4.30 -11.46
N ILE A 423 -6.17 -4.48 -12.49
CA ILE A 423 -6.66 -5.80 -12.90
C ILE A 423 -5.53 -6.62 -13.54
N ILE A 424 -4.74 -6.04 -14.43
CA ILE A 424 -3.55 -6.70 -15.00
C ILE A 424 -2.57 -7.09 -13.88
N PHE A 425 -2.42 -6.23 -12.88
CA PHE A 425 -1.60 -6.49 -11.70
C PHE A 425 -2.11 -7.67 -10.87
N ILE A 426 -3.42 -7.74 -10.61
CA ILE A 426 -4.04 -8.86 -9.90
C ILE A 426 -3.83 -10.18 -10.66
N ILE A 427 -3.99 -10.17 -11.98
CA ILE A 427 -3.73 -11.34 -12.84
C ILE A 427 -2.25 -11.73 -12.79
N ALA A 428 -1.36 -10.76 -12.98
CA ALA A 428 0.08 -11.02 -13.01
C ALA A 428 0.59 -11.53 -11.65
N LEU A 429 0.06 -11.02 -10.53
CA LEU A 429 0.34 -11.56 -9.19
C LEU A 429 -0.07 -13.03 -9.07
N TYR A 430 -1.25 -13.40 -9.57
CA TYR A 430 -1.71 -14.80 -9.56
C TYR A 430 -0.82 -15.70 -10.42
N LEU A 431 -0.49 -15.26 -11.64
CA LEU A 431 0.35 -16.01 -12.57
C LEU A 431 1.79 -16.18 -12.06
N CYS A 432 2.34 -15.16 -11.41
CA CYS A 432 3.67 -15.25 -10.81
C CYS A 432 3.70 -16.13 -9.55
N ALA A 433 2.57 -16.28 -8.83
CA ALA A 433 2.53 -17.00 -7.56
C ALA A 433 2.31 -18.51 -7.69
N ILE A 434 1.57 -18.97 -8.71
CA ILE A 434 1.16 -20.38 -8.81
C ILE A 434 1.84 -21.08 -9.99
N PRO A 435 1.51 -20.78 -11.27
CA PRO A 435 2.06 -21.54 -12.39
C PRO A 435 3.56 -21.29 -12.60
N PHE A 436 4.05 -20.05 -12.45
CA PHE A 436 5.47 -19.75 -12.67
C PHE A 436 6.38 -20.39 -11.59
N THR A 437 5.95 -20.36 -10.33
CA THR A 437 6.69 -20.99 -9.22
C THR A 437 6.78 -22.50 -9.40
N GLN A 438 5.71 -23.16 -9.89
CA GLN A 438 5.70 -24.59 -10.18
C GLN A 438 6.81 -25.00 -11.16
N VAL A 439 6.92 -24.29 -12.28
CA VAL A 439 7.90 -24.62 -13.33
C VAL A 439 9.33 -24.40 -12.85
N LEU A 440 9.56 -23.37 -12.03
CA LEU A 440 10.86 -23.13 -11.42
C LEU A 440 11.27 -24.18 -10.39
N THR A 441 10.33 -24.67 -9.58
CA THR A 441 10.63 -25.59 -8.47
C THR A 441 10.69 -27.05 -8.90
N GLU A 442 9.87 -27.44 -9.88
CA GLU A 442 9.78 -28.84 -10.31
C GLU A 442 10.73 -29.16 -11.48
N GLY A 443 11.25 -28.15 -12.18
CA GLY A 443 12.24 -28.31 -13.27
C GLY A 443 11.77 -29.19 -14.43
N ARG A 444 10.47 -29.50 -14.52
CA ARG A 444 9.87 -30.30 -15.58
C ARG A 444 9.07 -29.40 -16.51
N LEU A 445 9.33 -29.54 -17.80
CA LEU A 445 8.49 -28.97 -18.85
C LEU A 445 7.11 -29.64 -18.78
N PRO A 446 6.00 -28.88 -18.86
CA PRO A 446 4.67 -29.46 -18.90
C PRO A 446 4.52 -30.34 -20.13
N GLN A 447 3.96 -31.54 -19.96
CA GLN A 447 3.72 -32.48 -21.06
C GLN A 447 2.48 -32.03 -21.83
N LEU A 448 2.70 -31.14 -22.81
CA LEU A 448 1.68 -30.42 -23.58
C LEU A 448 0.49 -31.24 -24.09
N PRO A 449 0.57 -32.54 -24.46
CA PRO A 449 -0.64 -33.28 -24.87
C PRO A 449 -1.57 -33.66 -23.70
N GLN A 450 -1.02 -33.86 -22.50
CA GLN A 450 -1.77 -34.35 -21.32
C GLN A 450 -2.14 -33.22 -20.36
N GLU A 451 -1.36 -32.14 -20.37
CA GLU A 451 -1.51 -31.01 -19.44
C GLU A 451 -2.08 -29.75 -20.10
N LEU A 452 -2.37 -29.76 -21.41
CA LEU A 452 -2.95 -28.61 -22.13
C LEU A 452 -4.21 -28.07 -21.46
N GLY A 453 -5.08 -28.96 -20.99
CA GLY A 453 -6.31 -28.59 -20.31
C GLY A 453 -6.07 -27.92 -18.95
N ARG A 454 -5.03 -28.38 -18.23
CA ARG A 454 -4.60 -27.78 -16.95
C ARG A 454 -3.93 -26.42 -17.20
N LEU A 455 -3.06 -26.32 -18.19
CA LEU A 455 -2.42 -25.07 -18.63
C LEU A 455 -3.46 -24.03 -19.07
N LEU A 456 -4.39 -24.39 -19.98
CA LEU A 456 -5.45 -23.47 -20.43
C LEU A 456 -6.38 -23.07 -19.29
N ALA A 457 -6.70 -23.98 -18.36
CA ALA A 457 -7.53 -23.65 -17.21
C ALA A 457 -6.81 -22.70 -16.23
N PHE A 458 -5.56 -22.98 -15.86
CA PHE A 458 -4.83 -22.19 -14.86
C PHE A 458 -4.22 -20.90 -15.40
N ASP A 459 -3.74 -20.89 -16.66
CA ASP A 459 -3.05 -19.74 -17.23
C ASP A 459 -3.97 -18.79 -18.00
N VAL A 460 -5.15 -19.25 -18.44
CA VAL A 460 -6.07 -18.43 -19.24
C VAL A 460 -7.45 -18.32 -18.58
N LEU A 461 -8.10 -19.44 -18.27
CA LEU A 461 -9.49 -19.43 -17.78
C LEU A 461 -9.62 -18.79 -16.39
N ILE A 462 -8.81 -19.21 -15.41
CA ILE A 462 -8.89 -18.71 -14.03
C ILE A 462 -8.56 -17.20 -13.96
N PRO A 463 -7.47 -16.70 -14.59
CA PRO A 463 -7.21 -15.26 -14.66
C PRO A 463 -8.35 -14.47 -15.32
N LEU A 464 -8.97 -15.00 -16.37
CA LEU A 464 -10.09 -14.37 -17.06
C LEU A 464 -11.35 -14.32 -16.17
N ILE A 465 -11.65 -15.41 -15.45
CA ILE A 465 -12.75 -15.47 -14.48
C ILE A 465 -12.50 -14.48 -13.33
N LEU A 466 -11.28 -14.46 -12.78
CA LEU A 466 -10.90 -13.51 -11.73
C LEU A 466 -11.07 -12.07 -12.24
N LEU A 467 -10.58 -11.76 -13.43
CA LEU A 467 -10.76 -10.45 -14.05
C LEU A 467 -12.24 -10.06 -14.14
N TYR A 468 -13.07 -10.97 -14.67
CA TYR A 468 -14.48 -10.69 -14.86
C TYR A 468 -15.20 -10.52 -13.52
N ALA A 469 -14.89 -11.37 -12.53
CA ALA A 469 -15.45 -11.32 -11.19
C ALA A 469 -15.13 -9.99 -10.49
N HIS A 470 -13.86 -9.57 -10.48
CA HIS A 470 -13.44 -8.31 -9.86
C HIS A 470 -14.05 -7.10 -10.57
N TYR A 471 -14.03 -7.09 -11.89
CA TYR A 471 -14.61 -6.00 -12.66
C TYR A 471 -16.13 -5.89 -12.43
N TYR A 472 -16.84 -7.02 -12.50
CA TYR A 472 -18.28 -7.04 -12.32
C TYR A 472 -18.68 -6.60 -10.91
N ALA A 473 -18.04 -7.17 -9.88
CA ALA A 473 -18.38 -6.91 -8.49
C ALA A 473 -17.96 -5.51 -8.00
N LEU A 474 -16.79 -5.01 -8.44
CA LEU A 474 -16.20 -3.79 -7.88
C LEU A 474 -16.36 -2.55 -8.79
N VAL A 475 -16.72 -2.72 -10.07
CA VAL A 475 -16.90 -1.59 -10.99
C VAL A 475 -18.33 -1.54 -11.51
N ARG A 476 -18.79 -2.62 -12.18
CA ARG A 476 -20.09 -2.60 -12.87
C ARG A 476 -21.28 -2.48 -11.92
N LEU A 477 -21.35 -3.37 -10.93
CA LEU A 477 -22.47 -3.42 -9.99
C LEU A 477 -22.59 -2.13 -9.15
N PRO A 478 -21.51 -1.60 -8.56
CA PRO A 478 -21.56 -0.32 -7.83
C PRO A 478 -21.95 0.86 -8.71
N TYR A 479 -21.45 0.93 -9.94
CA TYR A 479 -21.82 1.97 -10.89
C TYR A 479 -23.32 1.91 -11.22
N GLY A 480 -23.85 0.74 -11.57
CA GLY A 480 -25.27 0.57 -11.92
C GLY A 480 -26.20 0.92 -10.75
N ILE A 481 -25.84 0.51 -9.52
CA ILE A 481 -26.58 0.89 -8.31
C ILE A 481 -26.54 2.40 -8.08
N GLY A 482 -25.38 3.04 -8.20
CA GLY A 482 -25.24 4.48 -8.02
C GLY A 482 -26.02 5.27 -9.07
N GLN A 483 -25.89 4.89 -10.34
CA GLN A 483 -26.54 5.54 -11.48
C GLN A 483 -28.07 5.44 -11.41
N SER A 484 -28.60 4.24 -11.14
CA SER A 484 -30.05 4.03 -11.01
C SER A 484 -30.65 4.84 -9.85
N ARG A 485 -30.02 4.80 -8.67
CA ARG A 485 -30.47 5.55 -7.49
C ARG A 485 -30.37 7.05 -7.67
N TRP A 486 -29.29 7.55 -8.30
CA TRP A 486 -29.15 8.97 -8.63
C TRP A 486 -30.27 9.42 -9.58
N ARG A 487 -30.54 8.66 -10.65
CA ARG A 487 -31.63 8.96 -11.59
C ARG A 487 -32.98 9.03 -10.89
N GLU A 488 -33.28 8.08 -10.01
CA GLU A 488 -34.53 8.07 -9.26
C GLU A 488 -34.66 9.28 -8.32
N GLN A 489 -33.60 9.63 -7.60
CA GLN A 489 -33.59 10.79 -6.68
C GLN A 489 -33.73 12.11 -7.44
N TYR A 490 -32.96 12.28 -8.50
CA TYR A 490 -32.95 13.52 -9.28
C TYR A 490 -34.24 13.67 -10.10
N SER A 491 -34.82 12.58 -10.61
CA SER A 491 -36.15 12.59 -11.22
C SER A 491 -37.23 13.03 -10.22
N ARG A 492 -37.19 12.53 -8.97
CA ARG A 492 -38.13 12.95 -7.92
C ARG A 492 -37.94 14.41 -7.53
N GLN A 493 -36.70 14.91 -7.54
CA GLN A 493 -36.40 16.31 -7.27
C GLN A 493 -36.98 17.21 -8.37
N LEU A 494 -36.70 16.90 -9.64
CA LEU A 494 -37.25 17.62 -10.78
C LEU A 494 -38.79 17.61 -10.81
N GLU A 495 -39.42 16.50 -10.42
CA GLU A 495 -40.89 16.42 -10.33
C GLU A 495 -41.46 17.35 -9.25
N ARG A 496 -40.82 17.44 -8.08
CA ARG A 496 -41.21 18.39 -7.03
C ARG A 496 -41.02 19.84 -7.48
N ASP A 497 -39.87 20.13 -8.09
CA ASP A 497 -39.55 21.48 -8.56
C ASP A 497 -40.52 21.91 -9.67
N LEU A 498 -40.87 21.00 -10.58
CA LEU A 498 -41.86 21.25 -11.63
C LEU A 498 -43.27 21.47 -11.07
N HIS A 499 -43.68 20.69 -10.06
CA HIS A 499 -44.95 20.91 -9.37
C HIS A 499 -45.02 22.27 -8.66
N GLU A 500 -43.92 22.71 -8.04
CA GLU A 500 -43.87 24.03 -7.40
C GLU A 500 -43.93 25.16 -8.44
N VAL A 501 -43.20 25.03 -9.56
CA VAL A 501 -43.28 26.00 -10.67
C VAL A 501 -44.68 26.04 -11.27
N ASP A 502 -45.33 24.89 -11.50
CA ASP A 502 -46.71 24.81 -12.00
C ASP A 502 -47.70 25.48 -11.03
N ARG A 503 -47.53 25.27 -9.71
CA ARG A 503 -48.34 25.95 -8.69
C ARG A 503 -48.13 27.47 -8.70
N GLN A 504 -46.89 27.93 -8.84
CA GLN A 504 -46.57 29.36 -8.95
C GLN A 504 -47.17 29.98 -10.21
N LEU A 505 -47.11 29.28 -11.35
CA LEU A 505 -47.75 29.68 -12.59
C LEU A 505 -49.27 29.77 -12.47
N GLU A 506 -49.90 28.83 -11.75
CA GLU A 506 -51.35 28.85 -11.52
C GLU A 506 -51.78 30.06 -10.67
N VAL A 507 -51.07 30.31 -9.56
CA VAL A 507 -51.29 31.48 -8.69
C VAL A 507 -51.09 32.78 -9.49
N LEU A 508 -50.00 32.87 -10.25
CA LEU A 508 -49.68 34.03 -11.08
C LEU A 508 -50.72 34.23 -12.20
N GLY A 509 -51.19 33.16 -12.83
CA GLY A 509 -52.26 33.19 -13.81
C GLY A 509 -53.58 33.70 -13.22
N GLY A 510 -53.90 33.33 -11.98
CA GLY A 510 -55.03 33.90 -11.23
C GLY A 510 -54.90 35.40 -11.01
N LYS A 511 -53.70 35.88 -10.60
CA LYS A 511 -53.42 37.31 -10.44
C LYS A 511 -53.54 38.07 -11.77
N ILE A 512 -52.95 37.58 -12.85
CA ILE A 512 -53.03 38.18 -14.19
C ILE A 512 -54.49 38.27 -14.65
N LYS A 513 -55.26 37.17 -14.57
CA LYS A 513 -56.68 37.17 -14.95
C LYS A 513 -57.50 38.16 -14.13
N SER A 514 -57.23 38.29 -12.83
CA SER A 514 -57.91 39.27 -11.98
C SER A 514 -57.58 40.71 -12.40
N ALA A 515 -56.31 41.01 -12.67
CA ALA A 515 -55.86 42.32 -13.14
C ALA A 515 -56.41 42.65 -14.55
N GLU A 516 -56.46 41.66 -15.45
CA GLU A 516 -57.07 41.78 -16.77
C GLU A 516 -58.58 42.00 -16.71
N TYR A 517 -59.30 41.28 -15.83
CA TYR A 517 -60.74 41.46 -15.63
C TYR A 517 -61.05 42.88 -15.12
N ILE A 518 -60.28 43.35 -14.15
CA ILE A 518 -60.38 44.71 -13.63
C ILE A 518 -60.05 45.73 -14.73
N TRP A 519 -59.03 45.46 -15.56
CA TRP A 519 -58.69 46.29 -16.72
C TRP A 519 -59.80 46.35 -17.77
N GLN A 520 -60.42 45.22 -18.12
CA GLN A 520 -61.48 45.14 -19.12
C GLN A 520 -62.78 45.80 -18.64
N ASN A 521 -63.10 45.73 -17.35
CA ASN A 521 -64.28 46.36 -16.75
C ASN A 521 -64.09 47.84 -16.36
N ARG A 522 -63.01 48.49 -16.81
CA ARG A 522 -62.65 49.88 -16.50
C ARG A 522 -63.70 50.94 -16.81
N ARG A 523 -64.67 50.68 -17.69
CA ARG A 523 -65.77 51.64 -17.97
C ARG A 523 -66.63 51.94 -16.74
N ASN A 524 -66.68 51.04 -15.76
CA ASN A 524 -67.46 51.20 -14.53
C ASN A 524 -66.60 51.61 -13.32
N TRP A 525 -65.30 51.88 -13.52
CA TRP A 525 -64.34 52.08 -12.43
C TRP A 525 -63.72 53.49 -12.48
N GLN A 526 -64.03 54.33 -11.49
CA GLN A 526 -63.44 55.66 -11.32
C GLN A 526 -62.06 55.58 -10.65
N ALA A 527 -61.09 54.94 -11.31
CA ALA A 527 -59.72 54.87 -10.82
C ALA A 527 -58.88 56.08 -11.26
N ASN A 528 -58.04 56.59 -10.35
CA ASN A 528 -57.10 57.70 -10.58
C ASN A 528 -56.03 57.33 -11.63
N GLN A 529 -55.40 58.33 -12.25
CA GLN A 529 -54.41 58.11 -13.31
C GLN A 529 -53.21 57.28 -12.82
N ASP A 530 -52.77 57.50 -11.58
CA ASP A 530 -51.68 56.76 -10.93
C ASP A 530 -52.02 55.28 -10.68
N GLU A 531 -53.26 54.98 -10.27
CA GLU A 531 -53.73 53.59 -10.07
C GLU A 531 -53.75 52.82 -11.39
N ARG A 532 -54.07 53.50 -12.51
CA ARG A 532 -54.04 52.87 -13.84
C ARG A 532 -52.62 52.57 -14.30
N PHE A 533 -51.67 53.44 -13.97
CA PHE A 533 -50.26 53.28 -14.31
C PHE A 533 -49.62 52.15 -13.49
N ASN A 534 -49.89 52.12 -12.19
CA ASN A 534 -49.45 51.04 -11.29
C ASN A 534 -49.99 49.68 -11.73
N MET A 535 -51.27 49.60 -12.12
CA MET A 535 -51.86 48.35 -12.63
C MET A 535 -51.23 47.87 -13.94
N LEU A 536 -50.75 48.80 -14.78
CA LEU A 536 -50.08 48.47 -16.04
C LEU A 536 -48.67 47.95 -15.76
N PHE A 537 -47.96 48.55 -14.80
CA PHE A 537 -46.70 48.03 -14.29
C PHE A 537 -46.85 46.65 -13.67
N ASP A 538 -47.85 46.47 -12.80
CA ASP A 538 -48.15 45.16 -12.20
C ASP A 538 -48.38 44.11 -13.29
N LEU A 539 -49.18 44.41 -14.32
CA LEU A 539 -49.40 43.47 -15.43
C LEU A 539 -48.12 43.14 -16.22
N ILE A 540 -47.23 44.11 -16.42
CA ILE A 540 -45.94 43.90 -17.09
C ILE A 540 -45.04 43.02 -16.21
N ASP A 541 -44.94 43.31 -14.91
CA ASP A 541 -44.12 42.55 -13.96
C ASP A 541 -44.62 41.11 -13.81
N HIS A 542 -45.93 40.91 -13.69
CA HIS A 542 -46.53 39.57 -13.61
C HIS A 542 -46.33 38.78 -14.91
N ASN A 543 -46.39 39.42 -16.09
CA ASN A 543 -46.07 38.74 -17.35
C ASN A 543 -44.57 38.40 -17.46
N GLY A 544 -43.68 39.30 -17.00
CA GLY A 544 -42.25 39.02 -16.94
C GLY A 544 -41.90 37.86 -16.00
N GLU A 545 -42.59 37.76 -14.86
CA GLU A 545 -42.45 36.63 -13.93
C GLU A 545 -42.99 35.33 -14.55
N ARG A 546 -44.11 35.40 -15.29
CA ARG A 546 -44.67 34.24 -16.00
C ARG A 546 -43.70 33.67 -17.03
N ASP A 547 -43.04 34.53 -17.79
CA ASP A 547 -42.08 34.11 -18.81
C ASP A 547 -40.83 33.47 -18.18
N ARG A 548 -40.35 34.00 -17.03
CA ARG A 548 -39.26 33.38 -16.26
C ARG A 548 -39.64 31.99 -15.75
N LEU A 549 -40.83 31.84 -15.18
CA LEU A 549 -41.33 30.55 -14.68
C LEU A 549 -41.56 29.55 -15.83
N ASN A 550 -42.06 29.99 -16.97
CA ASN A 550 -42.19 29.16 -18.17
C ASN A 550 -40.83 28.68 -18.70
N MET A 551 -39.81 29.56 -18.70
CA MET A 551 -38.44 29.16 -19.06
C MET A 551 -37.86 28.15 -18.08
N ALA A 552 -38.06 28.34 -16.77
CA ALA A 552 -37.65 27.38 -15.75
C ALA A 552 -38.34 26.01 -15.96
N ARG A 553 -39.65 26.01 -16.23
CA ARG A 553 -40.44 24.81 -16.53
C ARG A 553 -39.89 24.07 -17.76
N LEU A 554 -39.61 24.79 -18.85
CA LEU A 554 -39.03 24.20 -20.06
C LEU A 554 -37.66 23.58 -19.79
N HIS A 555 -36.81 24.25 -19.01
CA HIS A 555 -35.51 23.72 -18.61
C HIS A 555 -35.64 22.41 -17.82
N MET A 556 -36.56 22.35 -16.86
CA MET A 556 -36.81 21.13 -16.06
C MET A 556 -37.34 19.98 -16.92
N VAL A 557 -38.18 20.27 -17.93
CA VAL A 557 -38.68 19.26 -18.88
C VAL A 557 -37.55 18.74 -19.79
N ASP A 558 -36.69 19.63 -20.29
CA ASP A 558 -35.51 19.26 -21.08
C ASP A 558 -34.54 18.40 -20.25
N GLU A 559 -34.23 18.80 -18.99
CA GLU A 559 -33.41 18.00 -18.08
C GLU A 559 -34.00 16.60 -17.82
N ARG A 560 -35.33 16.50 -17.69
CA ARG A 560 -36.01 15.22 -17.51
C ARG A 560 -35.94 14.34 -18.76
N GLN A 561 -36.00 14.92 -19.96
CA GLN A 561 -35.77 14.18 -21.21
C GLN A 561 -34.32 13.69 -21.30
N ARG A 562 -33.35 14.57 -21.02
CA ARG A 562 -31.93 14.21 -20.99
C ARG A 562 -31.62 13.10 -19.99
N LEU A 563 -32.29 13.08 -18.83
CA LEU A 563 -32.15 11.99 -17.86
C LEU A 563 -32.58 10.62 -18.38
N ALA A 564 -33.56 10.57 -19.28
CA ALA A 564 -33.98 9.33 -19.93
C ALA A 564 -32.93 8.85 -20.95
N GLU A 565 -32.13 9.77 -21.51
CA GLU A 565 -31.05 9.48 -22.45
C GLU A 565 -29.73 9.09 -21.78
N VAL A 566 -29.53 9.46 -20.50
CA VAL A 566 -28.38 8.99 -19.71
C VAL A 566 -28.44 7.47 -19.64
N SER A 567 -27.51 6.78 -20.29
CA SER A 567 -27.43 5.31 -20.34
C SER A 567 -26.24 4.78 -19.52
N GLU A 568 -26.11 3.46 -19.40
CA GLU A 568 -24.89 2.81 -18.86
C GLU A 568 -23.80 2.65 -19.93
N ALA A 569 -23.95 3.29 -21.10
CA ALA A 569 -23.08 3.17 -22.27
C ALA A 569 -21.57 3.26 -21.95
N PRO A 570 -21.07 4.18 -21.10
CA PRO A 570 -19.64 4.32 -20.83
C PRO A 570 -19.04 3.06 -20.18
N VAL A 571 -19.78 2.45 -19.24
CA VAL A 571 -19.34 1.22 -18.57
C VAL A 571 -19.47 0.01 -19.49
N SER A 572 -20.50 -0.05 -20.34
CA SER A 572 -20.58 -1.08 -21.37
C SER A 572 -19.52 -0.95 -22.47
N LEU A 573 -19.05 0.26 -22.79
CA LEU A 573 -17.90 0.49 -23.67
C LEU A 573 -16.58 0.13 -23.00
N ALA A 574 -16.44 0.37 -21.69
CA ALA A 574 -15.34 -0.16 -20.89
C ALA A 574 -15.34 -1.71 -20.86
N ILE A 575 -16.52 -2.34 -20.76
CA ILE A 575 -16.69 -3.80 -20.90
C ILE A 575 -16.32 -4.27 -22.30
N ALA A 576 -16.70 -3.55 -23.34
CA ALA A 576 -16.40 -3.92 -24.72
C ALA A 576 -14.91 -3.77 -25.06
N SER A 577 -14.21 -2.81 -24.45
CA SER A 577 -12.77 -2.58 -24.63
C SER A 577 -11.88 -3.39 -23.70
N LEU A 578 -12.41 -3.99 -22.63
CA LEU A 578 -11.67 -4.87 -21.73
C LEU A 578 -11.13 -6.12 -22.44
N PRO A 579 -11.93 -6.89 -23.21
CA PRO A 579 -11.42 -7.97 -24.04
C PRO A 579 -10.32 -7.50 -24.99
N SER A 580 -10.44 -6.32 -25.60
CA SER A 580 -9.37 -5.82 -26.48
C SER A 580 -8.10 -5.49 -25.70
N ARG A 581 -8.18 -4.83 -24.55
CA ARG A 581 -6.99 -4.55 -23.71
C ARG A 581 -6.36 -5.83 -23.15
N ILE A 582 -7.16 -6.82 -22.79
CA ILE A 582 -6.68 -8.14 -22.36
C ILE A 582 -6.01 -8.86 -23.53
N VAL A 583 -6.58 -8.83 -24.73
CA VAL A 583 -5.99 -9.46 -25.92
C VAL A 583 -4.76 -8.71 -26.41
N THR A 584 -4.73 -7.37 -26.31
CA THR A 584 -3.63 -6.53 -26.80
C THR A 584 -2.47 -6.42 -25.82
N TYR A 585 -2.71 -6.43 -24.51
CA TYR A 585 -1.66 -6.28 -23.50
C TYR A 585 -1.56 -7.47 -22.56
N GLY A 586 -2.70 -8.02 -22.11
CA GLY A 586 -2.74 -9.15 -21.19
C GLY A 586 -2.14 -10.43 -21.78
N ILE A 587 -2.61 -10.85 -22.97
CA ILE A 587 -2.18 -12.07 -23.65
C ILE A 587 -0.71 -11.99 -24.09
N PRO A 588 -0.21 -10.89 -24.69
CA PRO A 588 1.22 -10.79 -25.04
C PRO A 588 2.13 -10.74 -23.81
N LEU A 589 1.70 -10.11 -22.71
CA LEU A 589 2.46 -10.11 -21.46
C LEU A 589 2.49 -11.53 -20.84
N LEU A 590 1.34 -12.21 -20.81
CA LEU A 590 1.21 -13.62 -20.41
C LEU A 590 2.11 -14.55 -21.23
N LEU A 591 2.10 -14.38 -22.56
CA LEU A 591 2.96 -15.12 -23.50
C LEU A 591 4.43 -14.81 -23.26
N ALA A 592 4.81 -13.54 -23.08
CA ALA A 592 6.20 -13.17 -22.78
C ALA A 592 6.70 -13.81 -21.48
N PHE A 593 5.86 -13.82 -20.43
CA PHE A 593 6.17 -14.52 -19.18
C PHE A 593 6.30 -16.04 -19.38
N LYS A 594 5.40 -16.67 -20.14
CA LYS A 594 5.43 -18.11 -20.43
C LYS A 594 6.62 -18.54 -21.30
N ILE A 595 7.02 -17.70 -22.24
CA ILE A 595 8.19 -17.95 -23.10
C ILE A 595 9.47 -17.82 -22.29
N TYR A 596 9.52 -16.87 -21.36
CA TYR A 596 10.62 -16.75 -20.42
C TYR A 596 10.66 -17.95 -19.45
N GLU A 597 9.51 -18.40 -18.93
CA GLU A 597 9.34 -19.61 -18.12
C GLU A 597 9.89 -20.86 -18.85
N TRP A 598 9.60 -21.01 -20.15
CA TRP A 598 10.12 -22.11 -20.98
C TRP A 598 11.61 -21.99 -21.32
N ALA A 599 12.10 -20.76 -21.57
CA ALA A 599 13.51 -20.52 -21.85
C ALA A 599 14.41 -20.71 -20.63
N ILE A 600 13.88 -20.56 -19.41
CA ILE A 600 14.62 -20.81 -18.16
C ILE A 600 14.85 -22.29 -17.91
N VAL A 601 13.87 -23.15 -18.22
CA VAL A 601 13.91 -24.59 -17.88
C VAL A 601 14.51 -25.46 -18.99
N ASN A 602 14.63 -24.96 -20.21
CA ASN A 602 15.19 -25.70 -21.34
C ASN A 602 16.60 -25.18 -21.71
N ASP A 603 17.63 -25.99 -21.46
CA ASP A 603 19.03 -25.66 -21.80
C ASP A 603 19.24 -25.35 -23.29
N GLY A 604 18.48 -25.97 -24.19
CA GLY A 604 18.52 -25.69 -25.62
C GLY A 604 17.93 -24.34 -26.02
N LEU A 605 16.87 -23.89 -25.33
CA LEU A 605 16.31 -22.54 -25.53
C LEU A 605 17.15 -21.46 -24.83
N ARG A 606 17.86 -21.83 -23.75
CA ARG A 606 18.79 -20.95 -23.06
C ARG A 606 20.02 -20.63 -23.92
N GLU A 607 20.56 -21.58 -24.67
CA GLU A 607 21.61 -21.33 -25.67
C GLU A 607 21.13 -20.43 -26.82
N VAL A 608 19.89 -20.62 -27.29
CA VAL A 608 19.28 -19.80 -28.34
C VAL A 608 18.99 -18.37 -27.82
N ALA A 609 18.48 -18.22 -26.60
CA ALA A 609 18.21 -16.92 -25.96
C ALA A 609 19.50 -16.12 -25.65
N ASN A 610 20.61 -16.82 -25.38
CA ASN A 610 21.92 -16.22 -25.14
C ASN A 610 22.67 -15.90 -26.44
N ASN A 611 22.11 -16.21 -27.61
CA ASN A 611 22.72 -15.88 -28.90
C ASN A 611 22.34 -14.43 -29.30
N PRO A 612 23.28 -13.46 -29.27
CA PRO A 612 22.98 -12.05 -29.49
C PRO A 612 22.57 -11.73 -30.94
N ASN A 613 22.64 -12.69 -31.85
CA ASN A 613 22.33 -12.52 -33.27
C ASN A 613 20.92 -12.97 -33.67
N ILE A 614 20.12 -13.53 -32.75
CA ILE A 614 18.79 -14.06 -33.06
C ILE A 614 17.74 -12.95 -32.90
N GLY A 615 16.98 -12.68 -33.96
CA GLY A 615 15.84 -11.76 -33.91
C GLY A 615 14.66 -12.37 -33.15
N VAL A 616 13.79 -11.54 -32.57
CA VAL A 616 12.60 -11.99 -31.80
C VAL A 616 11.78 -13.01 -32.59
N ILE A 617 11.57 -12.81 -33.91
CA ILE A 617 10.79 -13.71 -34.76
C ILE A 617 11.48 -15.08 -34.95
N GLU A 618 12.80 -15.11 -35.16
CA GLU A 618 13.57 -16.37 -35.26
C GLU A 618 13.58 -17.13 -33.92
N PHE A 619 13.63 -16.40 -32.81
CA PHE A 619 13.49 -16.99 -31.47
C PHE A 619 12.14 -17.70 -31.31
N PHE A 620 11.03 -17.07 -31.75
CA PHE A 620 9.70 -17.67 -31.75
C PHE A 620 9.57 -18.88 -32.68
N GLN A 621 10.19 -18.86 -33.87
CA GLN A 621 10.21 -20.01 -34.78
C GLN A 621 10.98 -21.19 -34.19
N THR A 622 12.13 -20.94 -33.58
CA THR A 622 12.95 -21.98 -32.94
C THR A 622 12.24 -22.63 -31.77
N ILE A 623 11.44 -21.85 -31.01
CA ILE A 623 10.57 -22.38 -29.94
C ILE A 623 9.49 -23.31 -30.52
N LEU A 624 8.84 -22.92 -31.61
CA LEU A 624 7.81 -23.74 -32.27
C LEU A 624 8.39 -25.04 -32.82
N GLU A 625 9.56 -24.99 -33.45
CA GLU A 625 10.26 -26.16 -33.98
C GLU A 625 10.71 -27.14 -32.87
N GLN A 626 11.23 -26.63 -31.75
CA GLN A 626 11.65 -27.47 -30.62
C GLN A 626 10.48 -28.06 -29.83
N THR A 627 9.30 -27.46 -29.88
CA THR A 627 8.09 -27.92 -29.18
C THR A 627 7.22 -28.87 -30.01
N GLN A 628 7.70 -29.30 -31.18
CA GLN A 628 7.00 -30.17 -32.13
C GLN A 628 5.61 -29.65 -32.52
N PHE A 629 5.52 -28.37 -32.87
CA PHE A 629 4.34 -27.78 -33.51
C PHE A 629 4.58 -27.48 -34.99
#